data_AF-A0A259CJM8-F1
#
_entry.id   AF-A0A259CJM8-F1
#
_cell.length_a   1.000
_cell.length_b   1.000
_cell.length_c   1.000
_cell.angle_alpha   90.00
_cell.angle_beta   90.00
_cell.angle_gamma   90.00
#
_symmetry.space_group_name_H-M   'P 1'
#
loop_
_entity.id
_entity.type
_entity.pdbx_description
1 polymer ?
#
loop_
_entity_poly.entity_id
_entity_poly.type
_entity_poly.pdbx_seq_one_letter_code
_entity_poly.pdbx_strand_id
1 'polypeptide(L)'
;MAKGDSLKRYKEEQKIQTRIKLEEAIRELKASGSEKISVDQLATLCGISRATIYANYKDLLDGLSTKGQTNSKQQHAKIKENESIIDKLREENREFRLANNKLMDQVIAMKLLLEKNALK
;
A
#
# COMPACT_ATOMS: atom_id res chain seq x y z
N MET A 1 -42.15 -32.28 6.73
CA MET A 1 -41.73 -31.78 5.39
C MET A 1 -41.02 -30.45 5.56
N ALA A 2 -39.76 -30.41 5.14
CA ALA A 2 -38.76 -29.37 5.41
C ALA A 2 -39.01 -28.06 4.63
N LYS A 3 -40.00 -27.25 5.06
CA LYS A 3 -40.25 -25.92 4.48
C LYS A 3 -39.26 -24.85 4.96
N GLY A 4 -38.53 -25.10 6.06
CA GLY A 4 -37.58 -24.16 6.65
C GLY A 4 -36.22 -24.11 5.95
N ASP A 5 -35.73 -25.24 5.46
CA ASP A 5 -34.39 -25.33 4.84
C ASP A 5 -34.35 -24.78 3.41
N SER A 6 -35.42 -25.00 2.62
CA SER A 6 -35.50 -24.47 1.26
C SER A 6 -35.53 -22.94 1.23
N LEU A 7 -36.24 -22.31 2.17
CA LEU A 7 -36.32 -20.85 2.27
C LEU A 7 -35.00 -20.22 2.73
N LYS A 8 -34.27 -20.90 3.62
CA LYS A 8 -32.93 -20.46 4.04
C LYS A 8 -31.94 -20.50 2.88
N ARG A 9 -31.89 -21.63 2.16
CA ARG A 9 -31.03 -21.79 0.98
C ARG A 9 -31.32 -20.74 -0.09
N TYR A 10 -32.60 -20.49 -0.38
CA TYR A 10 -32.99 -19.46 -1.34
C TYR A 10 -32.49 -18.05 -0.96
N LYS A 11 -32.58 -17.69 0.33
CA LYS A 11 -32.07 -16.39 0.82
C LYS A 11 -30.55 -16.32 0.77
N GLU A 12 -29.85 -17.41 1.04
CA GLU A 12 -28.38 -17.48 0.91
C GLU A 12 -27.94 -17.35 -0.54
N GLU A 13 -28.58 -18.08 -1.45
CA GLU A 13 -28.34 -17.98 -2.89
C GLU A 13 -28.57 -16.56 -3.41
N GLN A 14 -29.67 -15.90 -3.00
CA GLN A 14 -29.91 -14.50 -3.35
C GLN A 14 -28.81 -13.57 -2.84
N LYS A 15 -28.34 -13.76 -1.60
CA LYS A 15 -27.26 -12.95 -1.03
C LYS A 15 -25.95 -13.11 -1.81
N ILE A 16 -25.62 -14.34 -2.19
CA ILE A 16 -24.42 -14.66 -2.97
C ILE A 16 -24.52 -14.03 -4.37
N GLN A 17 -25.65 -14.19 -5.06
CA GLN A 17 -25.86 -13.58 -6.38
C GLN A 17 -25.76 -12.05 -6.32
N THR A 18 -26.33 -11.45 -5.28
CA THR A 18 -26.29 -9.99 -5.07
C THR A 18 -24.86 -9.52 -4.81
N ARG A 19 -24.07 -10.30 -4.06
CA ARG A 19 -22.65 -10.03 -3.83
C ARG A 19 -21.85 -10.05 -5.14
N ILE A 20 -22.03 -11.09 -5.95
CA ILE A 20 -21.35 -11.24 -7.25
C ILE A 20 -21.64 -10.04 -8.16
N LYS A 21 -22.91 -9.63 -8.26
CA LYS A 21 -23.32 -8.45 -9.04
C LYS A 21 -22.64 -7.16 -8.58
N LEU A 22 -22.53 -6.96 -7.26
CA LEU A 22 -21.84 -5.80 -6.70
C LEU A 22 -20.34 -5.82 -7.02
N GLU A 23 -19.69 -6.98 -6.92
CA GLU A 23 -18.27 -7.13 -7.25
C GLU A 23 -17.98 -6.89 -8.74
N GLU A 24 -18.87 -7.35 -9.63
CA GLU A 24 -18.79 -7.10 -11.08
C GLU A 24 -18.95 -5.61 -11.39
N ALA A 25 -19.97 -4.95 -10.82
CA ALA A 25 -20.18 -3.51 -11.00
C ALA A 25 -18.98 -2.68 -10.50
N ILE A 26 -18.38 -3.08 -9.37
CA ILE A 26 -17.14 -2.45 -8.88
C ILE A 26 -16.01 -2.62 -9.90
N ARG A 27 -15.86 -3.81 -10.49
CA ARG A 27 -14.81 -4.09 -11.48
C ARG A 27 -15.00 -3.26 -12.75
N GLU A 28 -16.23 -3.16 -13.26
CA GLU A 28 -16.57 -2.35 -14.43
C GLU A 28 -16.30 -0.86 -14.18
N LEU A 29 -16.71 -0.34 -13.02
CA LEU A 29 -16.44 1.04 -12.65
C LEU A 29 -14.94 1.34 -12.50
N LYS A 30 -14.15 0.39 -11.99
CA LYS A 30 -12.68 0.51 -11.98
C LYS A 30 -12.10 0.51 -13.39
N ALA A 31 -12.58 -0.37 -14.27
CA ALA A 31 -12.09 -0.48 -15.65
C ALA A 31 -12.42 0.75 -16.51
N SER A 32 -13.55 1.42 -16.24
CA SER A 32 -13.93 2.67 -16.91
C SER A 32 -13.08 3.89 -16.51
N GLY A 33 -12.12 3.73 -15.57
CA GLY A 33 -11.25 4.81 -15.14
C GLY A 33 -11.91 5.78 -14.15
N SER A 34 -13.03 5.40 -13.53
CA SER A 34 -13.68 6.23 -12.52
C SER A 34 -12.79 6.33 -11.27
N GLU A 35 -12.20 7.49 -11.03
CA GLU A 35 -11.28 7.75 -9.91
C GLU A 35 -11.96 7.56 -8.54
N LYS A 36 -13.29 7.72 -8.49
CA LYS A 36 -14.10 7.53 -7.29
C LYS A 36 -15.37 6.75 -7.62
N ILE A 37 -15.56 5.64 -6.94
CA ILE A 37 -16.77 4.82 -7.03
C ILE A 37 -17.74 5.28 -5.94
N SER A 38 -18.86 5.87 -6.35
CA SER A 38 -19.92 6.25 -5.41
C SER A 38 -20.82 5.05 -5.11
N VAL A 39 -21.24 4.93 -3.84
CA VAL A 39 -22.25 3.94 -3.43
C VAL A 39 -23.58 4.16 -4.15
N ASP A 40 -23.88 5.41 -4.52
CA ASP A 40 -25.08 5.75 -5.30
C ASP A 40 -25.02 5.15 -6.72
N GLN A 41 -23.87 5.25 -7.38
CA GLN A 41 -23.65 4.66 -8.70
C GLN A 41 -23.75 3.13 -8.65
N LEU A 42 -23.19 2.50 -7.62
CA LEU A 42 -23.31 1.05 -7.40
C LEU A 42 -24.76 0.63 -7.15
N ALA A 43 -25.50 1.41 -6.35
CA ALA A 43 -26.91 1.17 -6.08
C ALA A 43 -27.75 1.22 -7.36
N THR A 44 -27.52 2.23 -8.22
CA THR A 44 -28.21 2.36 -9.51
C THR A 44 -27.85 1.23 -10.48
N LEU A 45 -26.58 0.88 -10.60
CA LEU A 45 -26.13 -0.17 -11.53
C LEU A 45 -26.63 -1.57 -11.13
N CYS A 46 -26.61 -1.89 -9.83
CA CYS A 46 -27.02 -3.20 -9.36
C CYS A 46 -28.53 -3.29 -9.07
N GLY A 47 -29.26 -2.18 -9.09
CA GLY A 47 -30.68 -2.12 -8.74
C GLY A 47 -30.97 -2.41 -7.27
N ILE A 48 -30.04 -2.05 -6.37
CA ILE A 48 -30.10 -2.35 -4.94
C ILE A 48 -30.16 -1.04 -4.15
N SER A 49 -30.94 -1.01 -3.08
CA SER A 49 -30.99 0.18 -2.22
C SER A 49 -29.64 0.42 -1.51
N ARG A 50 -29.24 1.69 -1.37
CA ARG A 50 -28.05 2.08 -0.61
C ARG A 50 -28.06 1.52 0.82
N ALA A 51 -29.22 1.52 1.47
CA ALA A 51 -29.38 0.97 2.82
C ALA A 51 -29.01 -0.53 2.87
N THR A 52 -29.43 -1.30 1.87
CA THR A 52 -29.10 -2.73 1.77
C THR A 52 -27.59 -2.95 1.60
N ILE A 53 -26.93 -2.09 0.82
CA ILE A 53 -25.47 -2.15 0.61
C ILE A 53 -24.73 -1.87 1.92
N TYR A 54 -25.08 -0.79 2.63
CA TYR A 54 -24.44 -0.46 3.91
C TYR A 54 -24.71 -1.50 5.00
N ALA A 55 -25.89 -2.11 5.01
CA ALA A 55 -26.27 -3.08 6.04
C ALA A 55 -25.61 -4.45 5.85
N ASN A 56 -25.43 -4.92 4.61
CA ASN A 56 -25.03 -6.31 4.33
C ASN A 56 -23.69 -6.46 3.60
N TYR A 57 -23.18 -5.39 2.99
CA TYR A 57 -22.04 -5.44 2.06
C TYR A 57 -21.01 -4.33 2.35
N LYS A 58 -20.89 -3.93 3.62
CA LYS A 58 -19.96 -2.89 4.04
C LYS A 58 -18.49 -3.26 3.75
N ASP A 59 -18.16 -4.54 3.82
CA ASP A 59 -16.85 -5.10 3.48
C ASP A 59 -16.43 -4.76 2.04
N LEU A 60 -17.37 -4.80 1.09
CA LEU A 60 -17.11 -4.43 -0.30
C LEU A 60 -16.81 -2.93 -0.45
N LEU A 61 -17.42 -2.09 0.39
CA LEU A 61 -17.22 -0.64 0.38
C LEU A 61 -15.91 -0.22 1.06
N ASP A 62 -15.50 -0.92 2.11
CA ASP A 62 -14.23 -0.66 2.80
C ASP A 62 -13.04 -0.90 1.85
N GLY A 63 -13.15 -1.85 0.91
CA GLY A 63 -12.18 -2.07 -0.17
C GLY A 63 -12.21 -1.01 -1.29
N LEU A 64 -13.23 -0.15 -1.33
CA LEU A 64 -13.37 0.97 -2.27
C LEU A 64 -12.91 2.30 -1.68
N SER A 65 -12.90 2.42 -0.35
CA SER A 65 -12.31 3.55 0.35
C SER A 65 -10.78 3.48 0.22
N THR A 66 -10.26 3.83 -0.94
CA THR A 66 -8.90 4.34 -1.00
C THR A 66 -8.87 5.56 -0.07
N LYS A 67 -8.08 5.42 0.99
CA LYS A 67 -7.78 6.40 2.05
C LYS A 67 -7.42 7.78 1.51
N GLY A 68 -8.41 8.52 1.02
CA GLY A 68 -8.20 9.71 0.20
C GLY A 68 -8.26 11.05 0.94
N GLN A 69 -8.71 11.12 2.19
CA GLN A 69 -8.98 12.45 2.79
C GLN A 69 -8.55 12.68 4.25
N THR A 70 -7.94 11.72 4.95
CA THR A 70 -7.40 11.96 6.31
C THR A 70 -5.89 11.79 6.42
N ASN A 71 -5.21 11.29 5.37
CA ASN A 71 -3.80 10.93 5.41
C ASN A 71 -2.80 12.02 4.97
N SER A 72 -3.24 13.13 4.38
CA SER A 72 -2.30 14.09 3.77
C SER A 72 -1.38 14.78 4.80
N LYS A 73 -1.90 15.22 5.95
CA LYS A 73 -1.06 15.85 7.00
C LYS A 73 -0.10 14.87 7.68
N GLN A 74 -0.57 13.65 7.99
CA GLN A 74 0.29 12.62 8.60
C GLN A 74 1.34 12.09 7.62
N GLN A 75 1.00 11.96 6.32
CA GLN A 75 1.96 11.62 5.29
C GLN A 75 2.99 12.72 5.09
N HIS A 76 2.61 14.00 5.05
CA HIS A 76 3.58 15.10 4.94
C HIS A 76 4.54 15.16 6.14
N ALA A 77 4.05 14.95 7.36
CA ALA A 77 4.90 14.88 8.54
C ALA A 77 5.91 13.72 8.45
N LYS A 78 5.44 12.54 8.03
CA LYS A 78 6.26 11.34 7.87
C LYS A 78 7.26 11.44 6.71
N ILE A 79 6.88 12.11 5.61
CA ILE A 79 7.77 12.40 4.48
C ILE A 79 8.90 13.35 4.95
N LYS A 80 8.57 14.41 5.67
CA LYS A 80 9.57 15.36 6.20
C LYS A 80 10.53 14.70 7.19
N GLU A 81 10.03 13.81 8.04
CA GLU A 81 10.86 13.02 8.96
C GLU A 81 11.79 12.07 8.19
N ASN A 82 11.28 11.36 7.19
CA ASN A 82 12.07 10.49 6.34
C ASN A 82 13.14 11.25 5.54
N GLU A 83 12.83 12.44 5.03
CA GLU A 83 13.80 13.30 4.35
C GLU A 83 14.94 13.71 5.29
N SER A 84 14.63 14.09 6.53
CA SER A 84 15.66 14.40 7.54
C SER A 84 16.55 13.20 7.85
N ILE A 85 15.98 11.99 7.92
CA ILE A 85 16.76 10.76 8.14
C ILE A 85 17.67 10.47 6.93
N ILE A 86 17.17 10.64 5.71
CA ILE A 86 17.95 10.44 4.49
C ILE A 86 19.14 11.39 4.44
N ASP A 87 18.96 12.66 4.82
CA ASP A 87 20.05 13.64 4.83
C ASP A 87 21.12 13.29 5.86
N LYS A 88 20.74 12.82 7.05
CA LYS A 88 21.69 12.30 8.05
C LYS A 88 22.47 11.10 7.53
N LEU A 89 21.78 10.11 6.95
CA LEU A 89 22.41 8.92 6.38
C LEU A 89 23.35 9.24 5.21
N ARG A 90 23.05 10.29 4.43
CA ARG A 90 23.94 10.78 3.37
C ARG A 90 25.21 11.39 3.94
N GLU A 91 25.11 12.16 5.01
CA GLU A 91 26.28 12.76 5.65
C GLU A 91 27.15 11.69 6.33
N GLU A 92 26.55 10.76 7.07
CA GLU A 92 27.28 9.62 7.66
C GLU A 92 28.00 8.79 6.58
N ASN A 93 27.36 8.53 5.45
CA ASN A 93 28.01 7.83 4.32
C ASN A 93 29.16 8.63 3.71
N ARG A 94 29.06 9.96 3.67
CA ARG A 94 30.15 10.81 3.21
C ARG A 94 31.35 10.71 4.16
N GLU A 95 31.11 10.77 5.47
CA GLU A 95 32.16 10.61 6.47
C GLU A 95 32.84 9.24 6.39
N PHE A 96 32.06 8.16 6.25
CA PHE A 96 32.61 6.82 6.10
C PHE A 96 33.49 6.68 4.85
N ARG A 97 33.10 7.29 3.72
CA ARG A 97 33.93 7.29 2.50
C ARG A 97 35.26 8.01 2.72
N LEU A 98 35.24 9.15 3.41
CA LEU A 98 36.47 9.89 3.73
C LEU A 98 37.38 9.09 4.67
N ALA A 99 36.81 8.43 5.69
CA ALA A 99 37.56 7.57 6.59
C ALA A 99 38.19 6.37 5.85
N ASN A 100 37.42 5.72 4.97
CA ASN A 100 37.93 4.62 4.15
C ASN A 100 39.07 5.06 3.22
N ASN A 101 38.97 6.25 2.61
CA ASN A 101 40.06 6.78 1.79
C ASN A 101 41.34 6.99 2.61
N LYS A 102 41.23 7.56 3.82
CA LYS A 102 42.38 7.73 4.72
C LYS A 102 43.00 6.38 5.13
N LEU A 103 42.18 5.38 5.42
CA LEU A 103 42.65 4.03 5.71
C LEU A 103 43.37 3.41 4.51
N MET A 104 42.84 3.61 3.30
CA MET A 104 43.48 3.16 2.06
C MET A 104 44.87 3.79 1.90
N ASP A 105 44.99 5.10 2.12
CA ASP A 105 46.28 5.81 2.05
C ASP A 105 47.28 5.25 3.07
N GLN A 106 46.83 4.99 4.31
CA GLN A 106 47.67 4.38 5.34
C GLN A 106 48.13 2.97 4.95
N VAL A 107 47.24 2.14 4.39
CA VAL A 107 47.58 0.79 3.92
C VAL A 107 48.60 0.85 2.78
N ILE A 108 48.45 1.78 1.83
CA ILE A 108 49.42 1.97 0.74
C ILE A 108 50.78 2.39 1.31
N ALA A 109 50.81 3.36 2.23
CA ALA A 109 52.04 3.80 2.88
C ALA A 109 52.74 2.65 3.62
N MET A 110 51.99 1.82 4.35
CA MET A 110 52.53 0.64 5.03
C MET A 110 53.10 -0.39 4.05
N LYS A 111 52.41 -0.67 2.93
CA LYS A 111 52.92 -1.56 1.88
C LYS A 111 54.26 -1.08 1.32
N LEU A 112 54.35 0.22 1.00
CA LEU A 112 55.59 0.81 0.48
C LEU A 112 56.74 0.73 1.50
N LEU A 113 56.46 0.91 2.79
CA LEU A 113 57.47 0.77 3.85
C LEU A 113 57.97 -0.68 3.97
N LEU A 114 57.06 -1.66 3.89
CA LEU A 114 57.41 -3.08 3.93
C LEU A 114 58.25 -3.49 2.72
N GLU A 115 57.87 -3.08 1.51
CA GLU A 115 58.64 -3.35 0.28
C GLU A 115 60.04 -2.72 0.36
N LYS A 116 60.15 -1.48 0.84
CA LYS A 116 61.43 -0.79 1.03
C LYS A 116 62.32 -1.47 2.08
N ASN A 117 61.74 -2.06 3.12
CA ASN A 117 62.48 -2.80 4.14
C ASN A 117 62.84 -4.22 3.70
N ALA A 118 62.09 -4.83 2.77
CA ALA A 118 62.41 -6.14 2.21
C ALA A 118 63.54 -6.09 1.16
N LEU A 119 63.85 -4.91 0.62
CA LEU A 119 64.93 -4.65 -0.34
C LEU A 119 66.27 -4.24 0.30
N LYS A 120 66.34 -4.19 1.64
CA LYS A 120 67.56 -3.98 2.43
C LYS A 120 68.06 -5.29 3.01
#